data_AF-A0A1Q3DJZ5-F1
#
_entry.id   AF-A0A1Q3DJZ5-F1
#
_cell.length_a   1.000
_cell.length_b   1.000
_cell.length_c   1.000
_cell.angle_alpha   90.00
_cell.angle_beta   90.00
_cell.angle_gamma   90.00
#
_symmetry.space_group_name_H-M   'P 1'
#
loop_
_entity.id
_entity.type
_entity.pdbx_description
1 polymer ?
#
loop_
_entity_poly.entity_id
_entity_poly.type
_entity_poly.pdbx_seq_one_letter_code
_entity_poly.pdbx_strand_id
1 'polypeptide(L)'
;MLILYIAYFIVTFSVNNNMVTNEVITGSNFKKWKEDIEFAMEMTDVDLSLVTDKPGELTVASTDDEKLVHAAWMKSNRICLLSMRRLILDHLKSGLPTNCTAKELMTTISERYRVSSNADIGSLLQVLFNMKYDGNGGVRDYVIRMVDYQTKLKALKVDLPDTCIVHQALNTLPPEFSIIKTNYNSQDESWSINDLISRVFAEEKKLKKEKDQVALYVAGSNSHKGKKSKTYTNKVVHGTTKEPGQSSNIGPNKVSFKKRVTTASFVKRKVT
;
A
#
# COMPACT_ATOMS: atom_id res chain seq x y z
N MET A 1 -9.22 28.77 -5.36
CA MET A 1 -8.88 27.36 -5.11
C MET A 1 -7.41 27.16 -5.45
N LEU A 2 -6.56 26.92 -4.44
CA LEU A 2 -5.15 26.64 -4.64
C LEU A 2 -5.03 25.13 -4.89
N ILE A 3 -4.74 24.71 -6.12
CA ILE A 3 -4.43 23.31 -6.42
C ILE A 3 -2.98 23.10 -5.97
N LEU A 4 -2.78 22.47 -4.80
CA LEU A 4 -1.46 21.97 -4.41
C LEU A 4 -1.08 20.84 -5.36
N TYR A 5 -0.23 21.15 -6.34
CA TYR A 5 0.44 20.13 -7.13
C TYR A 5 1.59 19.57 -6.29
N ILE A 6 1.33 18.52 -5.49
CA ILE A 6 2.41 17.74 -4.88
C ILE A 6 3.02 16.92 -6.02
N ALA A 7 3.95 17.53 -6.77
CA ALA A 7 4.85 16.77 -7.62
C ALA A 7 5.75 15.97 -6.67
N TYR A 8 5.49 14.67 -6.54
CA TYR A 8 6.42 13.73 -5.91
C TYR A 8 7.67 13.68 -6.79
N PHE A 9 8.66 14.50 -6.47
CA PHE A 9 9.95 14.45 -7.13
C PHE A 9 10.66 13.18 -6.64
N ILE A 10 10.67 12.14 -7.46
CA ILE A 10 11.47 10.94 -7.26
C ILE A 10 12.76 11.11 -8.06
N VAL A 11 13.90 10.72 -7.49
CA VAL A 11 15.17 10.66 -8.21
C VAL A 11 15.66 9.22 -8.23
N THR A 12 16.02 8.78 -9.43
CA THR A 12 16.65 7.49 -9.67
C THR A 12 18.11 7.69 -10.05
N PHE A 13 19.00 6.92 -9.43
CA PHE A 13 20.42 6.88 -9.74
C PHE A 13 20.98 5.48 -9.48
N SER A 14 22.17 5.18 -10.00
CA SER A 14 22.81 3.88 -9.78
C SER A 14 24.00 3.98 -8.84
N VAL A 15 24.11 3.01 -7.93
CA VAL A 15 25.25 2.83 -7.02
C VAL A 15 25.64 1.35 -7.05
N ASN A 16 26.90 1.04 -7.35
CA ASN A 16 27.41 -0.33 -7.43
C ASN A 16 26.50 -1.27 -8.27
N ASN A 17 26.03 -0.79 -9.43
CA ASN A 17 25.11 -1.48 -10.35
C ASN A 17 23.70 -1.74 -9.82
N ASN A 18 23.36 -1.26 -8.63
CA ASN A 18 22.00 -1.28 -8.10
C ASN A 18 21.29 0.03 -8.45
N MET A 19 19.98 -0.06 -8.71
CA MET A 19 19.13 1.10 -8.98
C MET A 19 18.52 1.59 -7.67
N VAL A 20 18.82 2.83 -7.29
CA VAL A 20 18.25 3.50 -6.12
C VAL A 20 17.21 4.48 -6.60
N THR A 21 16.00 4.43 -6.02
CA THR A 21 14.87 5.30 -6.39
C THR A 21 14.22 5.84 -5.14
N ASN A 22 14.54 7.09 -4.80
CA ASN A 22 14.12 7.70 -3.55
C ASN A 22 13.42 9.03 -3.83
N GLU A 23 12.48 9.39 -2.95
CA GLU A 23 11.82 10.69 -3.00
C GLU A 23 12.80 11.81 -2.62
N VAL A 24 12.58 13.00 -3.15
CA VAL A 24 13.25 14.22 -2.69
C VAL A 24 12.64 14.65 -1.36
N ILE A 25 13.46 15.18 -0.46
CA ILE A 25 12.96 15.68 0.82
C ILE A 25 12.12 16.95 0.62
N THR A 26 10.88 16.92 1.11
CA THR A 26 9.92 18.04 1.09
C THR A 26 9.63 18.58 2.50
N GLY A 27 10.22 17.93 3.50
CA GLY A 27 10.10 18.25 4.93
C GLY A 27 9.14 17.33 5.66
N SER A 28 7.91 17.16 5.16
CA SER A 28 6.93 16.25 5.77
C SER A 28 7.29 14.77 5.59
N ASN A 29 8.10 14.43 4.59
CA ASN A 29 8.53 13.06 4.31
C ASN A 29 9.89 12.70 4.93
N PHE A 30 10.49 13.55 5.78
CA PHE A 30 11.86 13.33 6.27
C PHE A 30 12.08 11.94 6.89
N LYS A 31 11.16 11.46 7.73
CA LYS A 31 11.30 10.14 8.38
C LYS A 31 11.43 9.02 7.35
N LYS A 32 10.49 8.95 6.40
CA LYS A 32 10.51 7.98 5.31
C LYS A 32 11.74 8.16 4.43
N TRP A 33 12.07 9.39 4.08
CA TRP A 33 13.25 9.72 3.27
C TRP A 33 14.55 9.21 3.88
N LYS A 34 14.70 9.37 5.20
CA LYS A 34 15.87 8.88 5.94
C LYS A 34 15.95 7.36 5.90
N GLU A 35 14.84 6.68 6.23
CA GLU A 35 14.73 5.21 6.19
C GLU A 35 15.07 4.66 4.78
N ASP A 36 14.50 5.26 3.72
CA ASP A 36 14.74 4.88 2.33
C ASP A 36 16.21 5.10 1.92
N ILE A 37 16.87 6.14 2.42
CA ILE A 37 18.28 6.40 2.15
C ILE A 37 19.20 5.42 2.86
N GLU A 38 18.98 5.20 4.15
CA GLU A 38 19.78 4.27 4.95
C GLU A 38 19.69 2.86 4.36
N PHE A 39 18.47 2.40 4.06
CA PHE A 39 18.23 1.13 3.40
C PHE A 39 18.92 1.03 2.03
N ALA A 40 18.85 2.06 1.20
CA ALA A 40 19.49 2.05 -0.11
C ALA A 40 21.02 2.03 -0.03
N MET A 41 21.63 2.71 0.93
CA MET A 41 23.09 2.69 1.09
C MET A 41 23.56 1.33 1.61
N GLU A 42 22.80 0.69 2.51
CA GLU A 42 23.08 -0.66 3.02
C GLU A 42 22.96 -1.69 1.89
N MET A 43 21.87 -1.67 1.13
CA MET A 43 21.65 -2.57 -0.02
C MET A 43 22.69 -2.44 -1.14
N THR A 44 23.49 -1.37 -1.12
CA THR A 44 24.54 -1.13 -2.11
C THR A 44 25.95 -1.26 -1.55
N ASP A 45 26.11 -1.75 -0.31
CA ASP A 45 27.38 -1.94 0.39
C ASP A 45 28.22 -0.65 0.45
N VAL A 46 27.57 0.49 0.73
CA VAL A 46 28.24 1.80 0.85
C VAL A 46 27.82 2.58 2.10
N ASP A 47 27.19 1.95 3.08
CA ASP A 47 26.69 2.58 4.30
C ASP A 47 27.77 2.79 5.38
N LEU A 48 28.98 2.24 5.21
CA LEU A 48 30.06 2.27 6.21
C LEU A 48 30.26 3.64 6.89
N SER A 49 30.27 4.72 6.12
CA SER A 49 30.42 6.10 6.61
C SER A 49 29.21 6.68 7.36
N LEU A 50 28.05 6.06 7.25
CA LEU A 50 26.85 6.40 8.01
C LEU A 50 26.85 5.72 9.39
N VAL A 51 27.39 4.49 9.47
CA VAL A 51 27.33 3.65 10.68
C VAL A 51 28.60 3.69 11.52
N THR A 52 29.77 3.99 10.93
CA THR A 52 31.06 4.08 11.64
C THR A 52 31.62 5.49 11.67
N ASP A 53 32.45 5.79 12.66
CA ASP A 53 33.16 7.06 12.75
C ASP A 53 34.30 7.12 11.72
N LYS A 54 34.73 8.35 11.37
CA LYS A 54 35.81 8.55 10.41
C LYS A 54 37.09 7.86 10.94
N PRO A 55 37.74 6.98 10.15
CA PRO A 55 39.00 6.40 10.54
C PRO A 55 40.07 7.48 10.72
N GLY A 56 41.07 7.21 11.55
CA GLY A 56 42.23 8.08 11.72
C GLY A 56 42.96 8.32 10.40
N GLU A 57 43.69 9.43 10.31
CA GLU A 57 44.54 9.72 9.16
C GLU A 57 45.63 8.64 9.02
N LEU A 58 45.87 8.21 7.79
CA LEU A 58 46.88 7.21 7.49
C LEU A 58 48.28 7.75 7.78
N THR A 59 49.16 6.90 8.29
CA THR A 59 50.57 7.23 8.53
C THR A 59 51.48 6.30 7.73
N VAL A 60 52.79 6.60 7.72
CA VAL A 60 53.79 5.75 7.05
C VAL A 60 53.87 4.34 7.65
N ALA A 61 53.43 4.18 8.90
CA ALA A 61 53.38 2.90 9.61
C ALA A 61 52.07 2.13 9.39
N SER A 62 51.10 2.72 8.67
CA SER A 62 49.79 2.09 8.49
C SER A 62 49.87 0.79 7.71
N THR A 63 49.15 -0.21 8.20
CA THR A 63 49.08 -1.53 7.56
C THR A 63 48.28 -1.45 6.26
N ASP A 64 48.42 -2.45 5.40
CA ASP A 64 47.64 -2.49 4.16
C ASP A 64 46.14 -2.67 4.43
N ASP A 65 45.76 -3.40 5.49
CA ASP A 65 44.38 -3.52 5.93
C ASP A 65 43.80 -2.17 6.39
N GLU A 66 44.55 -1.37 7.15
CA GLU A 66 44.14 -0.01 7.55
C GLU A 66 43.92 0.89 6.34
N LYS A 67 44.80 0.82 5.32
CA LYS A 67 44.64 1.58 4.08
C LYS A 67 43.39 1.14 3.31
N LEU A 68 43.09 -0.16 3.26
CA LEU A 68 41.89 -0.70 2.61
C LEU A 68 40.61 -0.22 3.30
N VAL A 69 40.56 -0.28 4.64
CA VAL A 69 39.43 0.22 5.43
C VAL A 69 39.25 1.72 5.23
N HIS A 70 40.33 2.50 5.28
CA HIS A 70 40.27 3.94 5.04
C HIS A 70 39.76 4.27 3.63
N ALA A 71 40.25 3.57 2.60
CA ALA A 71 39.80 3.77 1.22
C ALA A 71 38.31 3.41 1.03
N ALA A 72 37.87 2.29 1.61
CA ALA A 72 36.47 1.87 1.60
C ALA A 72 35.57 2.90 2.30
N TRP A 73 35.98 3.40 3.47
CA TRP A 73 35.26 4.43 4.21
C TRP A 73 35.15 5.73 3.42
N MET A 74 36.24 6.20 2.82
CA MET A 74 36.24 7.44 2.01
C MET A 74 35.36 7.31 0.76
N LYS A 75 35.35 6.13 0.12
CA LYS A 75 34.44 5.84 -1.00
C LYS A 75 32.98 5.88 -0.54
N SER A 76 32.65 5.18 0.55
CA SER A 76 31.31 5.21 1.17
C SER A 76 30.88 6.65 1.48
N ASN A 77 31.72 7.41 2.18
CA ASN A 77 31.44 8.81 2.56
C ASN A 77 31.11 9.68 1.35
N ARG A 78 31.90 9.57 0.28
CA ARG A 78 31.66 10.31 -0.97
C ARG A 78 30.33 9.93 -1.61
N ILE A 79 30.01 8.64 -1.69
CA ILE A 79 28.78 8.16 -2.32
C ILE A 79 27.56 8.61 -1.51
N CYS A 80 27.55 8.40 -0.19
CA CYS A 80 26.44 8.82 0.67
C CYS A 80 26.20 10.33 0.62
N LEU A 81 27.26 11.15 0.64
CA LEU A 81 27.14 12.61 0.49
C LEU A 81 26.49 13.01 -0.84
N LEU A 82 26.92 12.40 -1.95
CA LEU A 82 26.35 12.68 -3.27
C LEU A 82 24.88 12.25 -3.35
N SER A 83 24.55 11.05 -2.86
CA SER A 83 23.20 10.51 -2.80
C SER A 83 22.26 11.41 -2.01
N MET A 84 22.64 11.78 -0.78
CA MET A 84 21.83 12.68 0.05
C MET A 84 21.66 14.06 -0.59
N ARG A 85 22.75 14.71 -1.04
CA ARG A 85 22.67 16.04 -1.67
C ARG A 85 21.83 16.04 -2.93
N ARG A 86 21.81 14.93 -3.69
CA ARG A 86 20.99 14.80 -4.89
C ARG A 86 19.50 14.78 -4.57
N LEU A 87 19.12 14.29 -3.39
CA LEU A 87 17.74 14.17 -2.92
C LEU A 87 17.28 15.36 -2.07
N ILE A 88 18.04 16.45 -2.08
CA ILE A 88 17.70 17.70 -1.39
C ILE A 88 17.47 18.77 -2.46
N LEU A 89 16.37 19.51 -2.34
CA LEU A 89 16.08 20.65 -3.24
C LEU A 89 17.13 21.75 -3.03
N ASP A 90 17.49 22.46 -4.10
CA ASP A 90 18.57 23.45 -4.07
C ASP A 90 18.37 24.55 -3.02
N HIS A 91 17.13 25.04 -2.85
CA HIS A 91 16.82 26.05 -1.84
C HIS A 91 17.03 25.54 -0.40
N LEU A 92 16.95 24.22 -0.16
CA LEU A 92 17.19 23.58 1.14
C LEU A 92 18.69 23.32 1.38
N LYS A 93 19.53 23.34 0.34
CA LYS A 93 20.99 23.12 0.47
C LYS A 93 21.72 24.30 1.11
N SER A 94 21.16 25.51 0.98
CA SER A 94 21.81 26.77 1.38
C SER A 94 22.29 26.83 2.84
N GLY A 95 21.65 26.10 3.76
CA GLY A 95 22.06 26.03 5.17
C GLY A 95 22.78 24.73 5.58
N LEU A 96 23.15 23.86 4.64
CA LEU A 96 23.81 22.59 4.96
C LEU A 96 25.33 22.74 4.93
N PRO A 97 26.06 22.03 5.81
CA PRO A 97 27.52 22.07 5.82
C PRO A 97 28.09 21.56 4.49
N THR A 98 29.12 22.22 3.97
CA THR A 98 29.76 21.83 2.69
C THR A 98 30.91 20.84 2.92
N ASN A 99 31.71 21.05 3.97
CA ASN A 99 32.85 20.21 4.32
C ASN A 99 32.51 19.39 5.56
N CYS A 100 31.77 18.29 5.36
CA CYS A 100 31.33 17.40 6.42
C CYS A 100 31.38 15.94 5.97
N THR A 101 31.29 15.03 6.93
CA THR A 101 31.07 13.60 6.66
C THR A 101 29.61 13.32 6.31
N ALA A 102 29.33 12.16 5.72
CA ALA A 102 27.98 11.70 5.44
C ALA A 102 27.14 11.63 6.73
N LYS A 103 27.73 11.10 7.82
CA LYS A 103 27.10 11.03 9.14
C LYS A 103 26.74 12.42 9.68
N GLU A 104 27.66 13.38 9.61
CA GLU A 104 27.42 14.78 10.02
C GLU A 104 26.31 15.45 9.20
N LEU A 105 26.30 15.22 7.88
CA LEU A 105 25.24 15.73 7.00
C LEU A 105 23.88 15.15 7.39
N MET A 106 23.78 13.83 7.59
CA MET A 106 22.55 13.16 8.01
C MET A 106 22.07 13.68 9.36
N THR A 107 22.97 13.90 10.32
CA THR A 107 22.65 14.51 11.63
C THR A 107 22.10 15.92 11.46
N THR A 108 22.76 16.77 10.67
CA THR A 108 22.31 18.15 10.42
C THR A 108 20.92 18.21 9.78
N ILE A 109 20.66 17.31 8.82
CA ILE A 109 19.33 17.18 8.20
C ILE A 109 18.31 16.71 9.25
N SER A 110 18.67 15.71 10.05
CA SER A 110 17.80 15.19 11.12
C SER A 110 17.41 16.26 12.12
N GLU A 111 18.34 17.12 12.51
CA GLU A 111 18.08 18.23 13.43
C GLU A 111 17.17 19.28 12.81
N ARG A 112 17.38 19.61 11.53
CA ARG A 112 16.55 20.58 10.81
C ARG A 112 15.09 20.15 10.69
N TYR A 113 14.87 18.85 10.45
CA TYR A 113 13.53 18.27 10.29
C TYR A 113 13.01 17.61 11.57
N ARG A 114 13.66 17.89 12.72
CA ARG A 114 13.21 17.38 14.00
C ARG A 114 11.85 17.97 14.32
N VAL A 115 10.81 17.17 14.20
CA VAL A 115 9.50 17.49 14.77
C VAL A 115 9.62 17.37 16.29
N SER A 116 9.11 18.37 17.02
CA SER A 116 9.09 18.28 18.48
C SER A 116 8.17 17.14 18.91
N SER A 117 8.55 16.39 19.94
CA SER A 117 7.74 15.28 20.44
C SER A 117 6.30 15.71 20.77
N ASN A 118 6.09 16.96 21.23
CA ASN A 118 4.75 17.49 21.50
C ASN A 118 3.90 17.67 20.24
N ALA A 119 4.49 18.10 19.13
CA ALA A 119 3.79 18.21 17.85
C ALA A 119 3.44 16.83 17.28
N ASP A 120 4.35 15.85 17.43
CA ASP A 120 4.08 14.45 17.05
C ASP A 120 2.96 13.84 17.91
N ILE A 121 2.99 14.05 19.23
CA ILE A 121 1.92 13.63 20.15
C ILE A 121 0.58 14.23 19.69
N GLY A 122 0.54 15.54 19.47
CA GLY A 122 -0.67 16.24 19.03
C GLY A 122 -1.23 15.69 17.71
N SER A 123 -0.35 15.48 16.72
CA SER A 123 -0.71 14.90 15.42
C SER A 123 -1.23 13.46 15.54
N LEU A 124 -0.54 12.60 16.29
CA LEU A 124 -0.93 11.20 16.50
C LEU A 124 -2.28 11.10 17.23
N LEU A 125 -2.50 11.89 18.28
CA LEU A 125 -3.78 11.95 18.99
C LEU A 125 -4.89 12.44 18.06
N GLN A 126 -4.64 13.48 17.27
CA GLN A 126 -5.61 14.00 16.31
C GLN A 126 -5.99 12.93 15.29
N VAL A 127 -5.02 12.19 14.74
CA VAL A 127 -5.30 11.11 13.78
C VAL A 127 -6.07 9.98 14.45
N LEU A 128 -5.63 9.49 15.61
CA LEU A 128 -6.27 8.37 16.32
C LEU A 128 -7.74 8.66 16.66
N PHE A 129 -8.05 9.86 17.14
CA PHE A 129 -9.41 10.19 17.56
C PHE A 129 -10.34 10.64 16.42
N ASN A 130 -9.79 11.06 15.28
CA ASN A 130 -10.58 11.50 14.13
C ASN A 130 -10.61 10.49 12.97
N MET A 131 -9.79 9.43 13.00
CA MET A 131 -9.80 8.43 11.94
C MET A 131 -11.14 7.70 11.86
N LYS A 132 -11.63 7.52 10.64
CA LYS A 132 -12.81 6.72 10.32
C LYS A 132 -12.40 5.64 9.31
N TYR A 133 -13.13 4.54 9.28
CA TYR A 133 -12.94 3.56 8.23
C TYR A 133 -13.33 4.17 6.87
N ASP A 134 -12.43 4.09 5.91
CA ASP A 134 -12.54 4.71 4.58
C ASP A 134 -13.08 3.76 3.50
N GLY A 135 -13.42 2.53 3.87
CA GLY A 135 -13.83 1.49 2.93
C GLY A 135 -12.69 0.70 2.32
N ASN A 136 -11.43 1.05 2.59
CA ASN A 136 -10.26 0.44 1.97
C ASN A 136 -9.53 -0.52 2.92
N GLY A 137 -9.10 -1.67 2.36
CA GLY A 137 -8.49 -2.76 3.13
C GLY A 137 -9.50 -3.52 3.99
N GLY A 138 -9.00 -4.31 4.94
CA GLY A 138 -9.84 -5.02 5.92
C GLY A 138 -10.12 -4.19 7.17
N VAL A 139 -11.26 -4.45 7.83
CA VAL A 139 -11.60 -3.78 9.10
C VAL A 139 -10.67 -4.22 10.21
N ARG A 140 -10.17 -5.47 10.17
CA ARG A 140 -9.10 -5.94 11.05
C ARG A 140 -7.85 -5.05 10.94
N ASP A 141 -7.42 -4.73 9.73
CA ASP A 141 -6.22 -3.91 9.51
C ASP A 141 -6.44 -2.48 9.97
N TYR A 142 -7.66 -1.96 9.84
CA TYR A 142 -8.05 -0.67 10.39
C TYR A 142 -7.89 -0.61 11.93
N VAL A 143 -8.34 -1.65 12.65
CA VAL A 143 -8.13 -1.74 14.11
C VAL A 143 -6.64 -1.84 14.45
N ILE A 144 -5.88 -2.65 13.71
CA ILE A 144 -4.41 -2.77 13.91
C ILE A 144 -3.72 -1.42 13.71
N ARG A 145 -4.16 -0.58 12.75
CA ARG A 145 -3.64 0.79 12.59
C ARG A 145 -3.90 1.66 13.83
N MET A 146 -5.01 1.50 14.54
CA MET A 146 -5.23 2.22 15.81
C MET A 146 -4.23 1.81 16.89
N VAL A 147 -3.92 0.52 16.97
CA VAL A 147 -2.92 -0.02 17.92
C VAL A 147 -1.51 0.49 17.57
N ASP A 148 -1.20 0.66 16.28
CA ASP A 148 0.04 1.30 15.84
C ASP A 148 0.15 2.75 16.34
N TYR A 149 -0.93 3.55 16.26
CA TYR A 149 -0.95 4.89 16.85
C TYR A 149 -0.78 4.88 18.37
N GLN A 150 -1.44 3.96 19.09
CA GLN A 150 -1.25 3.77 20.53
C GLN A 150 0.23 3.47 20.86
N THR A 151 0.86 2.58 20.10
CA THR A 151 2.26 2.16 20.29
C THR A 151 3.23 3.32 20.02
N LYS A 152 2.98 4.10 18.97
CA LYS A 152 3.76 5.33 18.67
C LYS A 152 3.63 6.37 19.77
N LEU A 153 2.43 6.57 20.32
CA LEU A 153 2.20 7.46 21.47
C LEU A 153 2.94 6.97 22.71
N LYS A 154 2.93 5.65 22.98
CA LYS A 154 3.66 5.05 24.09
C LYS A 154 5.17 5.27 23.99
N ALA A 155 5.75 5.17 22.78
CA ALA A 155 7.15 5.49 22.53
C ALA A 155 7.48 6.97 22.84
N LEU A 156 6.50 7.87 22.74
CA LEU A 156 6.59 9.28 23.12
C LEU A 156 6.18 9.56 24.58
N LYS A 157 6.14 8.51 25.43
CA LYS A 157 5.75 8.57 26.85
C LYS A 157 4.29 8.97 27.11
N VAL A 158 3.41 8.80 26.12
CA VAL A 158 1.96 8.93 26.27
C VAL A 158 1.35 7.54 26.26
N ASP A 159 1.12 6.97 27.44
CA ASP A 159 0.53 5.64 27.59
C ASP A 159 -1.00 5.75 27.57
N LEU A 160 -1.62 5.32 26.46
CA LEU A 160 -3.07 5.21 26.36
C LEU A 160 -3.51 3.81 26.78
N PRO A 161 -4.49 3.67 27.68
CA PRO A 161 -4.98 2.35 28.09
C PRO A 161 -5.69 1.64 26.93
N ASP A 162 -5.59 0.32 26.89
CA ASP A 162 -6.22 -0.52 25.86
C ASP A 162 -7.73 -0.27 25.74
N THR A 163 -8.39 0.00 26.87
CA THR A 163 -9.81 0.36 26.92
C THR A 163 -10.13 1.57 26.04
N CYS A 164 -9.24 2.56 25.97
CA CYS A 164 -9.40 3.73 25.10
C CYS A 164 -9.42 3.32 23.62
N ILE A 165 -8.51 2.45 23.21
CA ILE A 165 -8.42 1.96 21.82
C ILE A 165 -9.63 1.10 21.47
N VAL A 166 -10.05 0.22 22.37
CA VAL A 166 -11.24 -0.63 22.18
C VAL A 166 -12.48 0.24 21.98
N HIS A 167 -12.73 1.22 22.85
CA HIS A 167 -13.88 2.12 22.70
C HIS A 167 -13.80 2.97 21.43
N GLN A 168 -12.62 3.51 21.10
CA GLN A 168 -12.42 4.31 19.91
C GLN A 168 -12.70 3.50 18.63
N ALA A 169 -12.19 2.27 18.56
CA ALA A 169 -12.47 1.36 17.46
C ALA A 169 -13.96 1.08 17.35
N LEU A 170 -14.62 0.63 18.44
CA LEU A 170 -16.05 0.32 18.45
C LEU A 170 -16.93 1.50 18.03
N ASN A 171 -16.51 2.75 18.32
CA ASN A 171 -17.25 3.95 17.94
C ASN A 171 -17.11 4.34 16.47
N THR A 172 -16.08 3.86 15.78
CA THR A 172 -15.71 4.25 14.42
C THR A 172 -15.77 3.08 13.42
N LEU A 173 -16.12 1.88 13.90
CA LEU A 173 -16.40 0.72 13.06
C LEU A 173 -17.51 1.01 12.04
N PRO A 174 -17.45 0.39 10.84
CA PRO A 174 -18.51 0.52 9.85
C PRO A 174 -19.85 -0.01 10.36
N PRO A 175 -21.00 0.49 9.86
CA PRO A 175 -22.32 0.05 10.29
C PRO A 175 -22.56 -1.46 10.14
N GLU A 176 -21.93 -2.10 9.16
CA GLU A 176 -22.00 -3.56 8.93
C GLU A 176 -21.43 -4.37 10.11
N PHE A 177 -20.57 -3.74 10.94
CA PHE A 177 -19.96 -4.34 12.13
C PHE A 177 -20.68 -3.92 13.42
N SER A 178 -21.85 -3.28 13.35
CA SER A 178 -22.62 -2.82 14.51
C SER A 178 -22.90 -3.91 15.55
N ILE A 179 -23.02 -5.17 15.12
CA ILE A 179 -23.21 -6.31 16.02
C ILE A 179 -22.08 -6.45 17.05
N ILE A 180 -20.84 -6.11 16.69
CA ILE A 180 -19.69 -6.18 17.59
C ILE A 180 -19.87 -5.17 18.73
N LYS A 181 -20.28 -3.94 18.41
CA LYS A 181 -20.55 -2.90 19.40
C LYS A 181 -21.72 -3.29 20.31
N THR A 182 -22.78 -3.86 19.75
CA THR A 182 -23.92 -4.35 20.54
C THR A 182 -23.50 -5.46 21.50
N ASN A 183 -22.69 -6.41 21.04
CA ASN A 183 -22.19 -7.50 21.87
C ASN A 183 -21.29 -7.00 23.00
N TYR A 184 -20.44 -6.02 22.72
CA TYR A 184 -19.59 -5.38 23.74
C TYR A 184 -20.45 -4.70 24.81
N ASN A 185 -21.39 -3.84 24.40
CA ASN A 185 -22.24 -3.07 25.32
C ASN A 185 -23.22 -3.94 26.15
N SER A 186 -23.50 -5.16 25.70
CA SER A 186 -24.38 -6.10 26.41
C SER A 186 -23.64 -6.93 27.46
N GLN A 187 -22.31 -6.81 27.51
CA GLN A 187 -21.44 -7.51 28.46
C GLN A 187 -20.84 -6.48 29.42
N ASP A 188 -20.68 -6.85 30.69
CA ASP A 188 -19.98 -6.01 31.70
C ASP A 188 -18.47 -6.33 31.76
N GLU A 189 -17.97 -7.12 30.81
CA GLU A 189 -16.57 -7.54 30.72
C GLU A 189 -15.79 -6.63 29.77
N SER A 190 -14.65 -6.12 30.25
CA SER A 190 -13.72 -5.38 29.41
C SER A 190 -13.03 -6.32 28.40
N TRP A 191 -13.04 -5.96 27.13
CA TRP A 191 -12.29 -6.68 26.10
C TRP A 191 -10.85 -6.20 26.03
N SER A 192 -9.92 -7.12 25.77
CA SER A 192 -8.59 -6.77 25.29
C SER A 192 -8.64 -6.36 23.81
N ILE A 193 -7.58 -5.69 23.35
CA ILE A 193 -7.39 -5.40 21.92
C ILE A 193 -7.41 -6.69 21.08
N ASN A 194 -6.83 -7.78 21.58
CA ASN A 194 -6.79 -9.06 20.88
C ASN A 194 -8.18 -9.70 20.76
N ASP A 195 -9.03 -9.55 21.77
CA ASP A 195 -10.42 -10.02 21.72
C ASP A 195 -11.20 -9.27 20.65
N LEU A 196 -11.06 -7.94 20.61
CA LEU A 196 -11.68 -7.10 19.58
C LEU A 196 -11.23 -7.52 18.17
N ILE A 197 -9.90 -7.65 17.95
CA ILE A 197 -9.34 -8.06 16.65
C ILE A 197 -9.90 -9.42 16.20
N SER A 198 -9.99 -10.37 17.12
CA SER A 198 -10.50 -11.72 16.83
C SER A 198 -11.98 -11.69 16.41
N ARG A 199 -12.80 -10.88 17.10
CA ARG A 199 -14.23 -10.71 16.78
C ARG A 199 -14.46 -9.98 15.47
N VAL A 200 -13.69 -8.92 15.20
CA VAL A 200 -13.70 -8.20 13.91
C VAL A 200 -13.36 -9.15 12.77
N PHE A 201 -12.30 -9.96 12.93
CA PHE A 201 -11.91 -10.93 11.91
C PHE A 201 -12.97 -12.00 11.65
N ALA A 202 -13.63 -12.49 12.69
CA ALA A 202 -14.71 -13.47 12.57
C ALA A 202 -15.92 -12.88 11.81
N GLU A 203 -16.34 -11.66 12.15
CA GLU A 203 -17.45 -10.99 11.48
C GLU A 203 -17.12 -10.64 10.03
N GLU A 204 -15.89 -10.20 9.75
CA GLU A 204 -15.42 -9.92 8.40
C GLU A 204 -15.50 -11.16 7.49
N LYS A 205 -15.11 -12.33 8.00
CA LYS A 205 -15.26 -13.62 7.28
C LYS A 205 -16.72 -13.99 7.04
N LYS A 206 -17.59 -13.75 8.01
CA LYS A 206 -19.02 -14.03 7.91
C LYS A 206 -19.67 -13.16 6.84
N LEU A 207 -19.46 -11.85 6.88
CA LEU A 207 -19.98 -10.89 5.90
C LEU A 207 -19.49 -11.20 4.48
N LYS A 208 -18.25 -11.66 4.32
CA LYS A 208 -17.74 -12.09 3.02
C LYS A 208 -18.52 -13.29 2.47
N LYS A 209 -18.75 -14.32 3.29
CA LYS A 209 -19.54 -15.50 2.90
C LYS A 209 -20.98 -15.15 2.53
N GLU A 210 -21.60 -14.24 3.26
CA GLU A 210 -22.97 -13.78 2.98
C GLU A 210 -23.05 -13.04 1.64
N LYS A 211 -22.08 -12.15 1.35
CA LYS A 211 -21.99 -11.47 0.06
C LYS A 211 -21.81 -12.45 -1.11
N ASP A 212 -20.96 -13.46 -0.94
CA ASP A 212 -20.74 -14.48 -1.96
C ASP A 212 -22.03 -15.29 -2.23
N GLN A 213 -22.77 -15.68 -1.19
CA GLN A 213 -24.05 -16.39 -1.31
C GLN A 213 -25.14 -15.55 -2.00
N VAL A 214 -25.23 -14.26 -1.68
CA VAL A 214 -26.18 -13.35 -2.33
C VAL A 214 -25.85 -13.20 -3.82
N ALA A 215 -24.57 -13.05 -4.18
CA ALA A 215 -24.13 -12.99 -5.58
C ALA A 215 -24.50 -14.27 -6.36
N LEU A 216 -24.33 -15.45 -5.77
CA LEU A 216 -24.75 -16.74 -6.34
C LEU A 216 -26.27 -16.79 -6.61
N TYR A 217 -27.09 -16.31 -5.66
CA TYR A 217 -28.55 -16.31 -5.80
C TYR A 217 -29.04 -15.34 -6.90
N VAL A 218 -28.41 -14.16 -7.01
CA VAL A 218 -28.73 -13.17 -8.05
C VAL A 218 -28.32 -13.67 -9.45
N ALA A 219 -27.19 -14.37 -9.57
CA ALA A 219 -26.77 -14.98 -10.83
C ALA A 219 -27.68 -16.14 -11.26
N GLY A 220 -28.15 -16.96 -10.31
CA GLY A 220 -29.05 -18.08 -10.59
C GLY A 220 -30.47 -17.67 -11.01
N SER A 221 -31.01 -16.60 -10.45
CA SER A 221 -32.38 -16.13 -10.70
C SER A 221 -32.59 -15.49 -12.09
N ASN A 222 -31.53 -15.00 -12.74
CA ASN A 222 -31.60 -14.46 -14.11
C ASN A 222 -31.63 -15.53 -15.22
N SER A 223 -31.56 -16.82 -14.88
CA SER A 223 -31.57 -17.93 -15.86
C SER A 223 -32.96 -18.52 -16.15
N HIS A 224 -34.02 -18.07 -15.48
CA HIS A 224 -35.37 -18.63 -15.60
C HIS A 224 -36.40 -17.61 -16.12
N LYS A 225 -36.23 -17.10 -17.34
CA LYS A 225 -37.36 -16.50 -18.08
C LYS A 225 -37.25 -16.77 -19.58
N GLY A 226 -37.78 -17.92 -19.97
CA GLY A 226 -37.95 -18.33 -21.36
C GLY A 226 -39.16 -19.24 -21.57
N LYS A 227 -40.25 -19.06 -20.81
CA LYS A 227 -41.52 -19.74 -21.12
C LYS A 227 -42.17 -19.03 -22.31
N LYS A 228 -41.91 -19.54 -23.51
CA LYS A 228 -42.59 -19.11 -24.74
C LYS A 228 -44.09 -19.33 -24.59
N SER A 229 -44.85 -18.24 -24.59
CA SER A 229 -46.30 -18.25 -24.80
C SER A 229 -46.61 -18.85 -26.17
N LYS A 230 -47.39 -19.93 -26.21
CA LYS A 230 -47.93 -20.49 -27.46
C LYS A 230 -49.20 -19.71 -27.81
N THR A 231 -49.10 -18.83 -28.81
CA THR A 231 -50.26 -18.22 -29.46
C THR A 231 -51.00 -19.31 -30.25
N TYR A 232 -52.27 -19.53 -29.92
CA TYR A 232 -53.20 -20.35 -30.69
C TYR A 232 -53.66 -19.58 -31.93
N THR A 233 -53.49 -20.16 -33.12
CA THR A 233 -54.19 -19.73 -34.34
C THR A 233 -54.84 -20.93 -34.99
N ASN A 234 -56.18 -20.91 -35.03
CA ASN A 234 -57.01 -21.85 -35.78
C ASN A 234 -56.83 -21.64 -37.29
N LYS A 235 -56.57 -22.72 -38.03
CA LYS A 235 -57.07 -22.91 -39.42
C LYS A 235 -57.34 -24.39 -39.66
N VAL A 236 -58.52 -24.64 -40.24
CA VAL A 236 -59.09 -25.95 -40.57
C VAL A 236 -58.89 -26.21 -42.07
N VAL A 237 -58.82 -27.51 -42.42
CA VAL A 237 -59.30 -28.19 -43.65
C VAL A 237 -58.24 -28.83 -44.58
N HIS A 238 -58.23 -30.17 -44.47
CA HIS A 238 -58.16 -31.27 -45.46
C HIS A 238 -56.90 -31.57 -46.30
N GLY A 239 -56.59 -32.88 -46.36
CA GLY A 239 -55.85 -33.49 -47.47
C GLY A 239 -55.05 -34.76 -47.14
N THR A 240 -55.74 -35.88 -46.89
CA THR A 240 -55.41 -37.28 -47.24
C THR A 240 -53.98 -37.71 -47.69
N THR A 241 -53.47 -38.76 -47.01
CA THR A 241 -52.94 -40.04 -47.57
C THR A 241 -51.42 -40.34 -47.57
N LYS A 242 -51.10 -41.51 -46.95
CA LYS A 242 -49.99 -42.49 -47.13
C LYS A 242 -48.62 -42.32 -46.43
N GLU A 243 -48.34 -43.32 -45.57
CA GLU A 243 -47.06 -43.90 -45.11
C GLU A 243 -46.21 -44.51 -46.25
N PRO A 244 -45.03 -45.16 -46.02
CA PRO A 244 -43.96 -44.99 -45.00
C PRO A 244 -42.53 -45.08 -45.62
N GLY A 245 -41.46 -44.90 -44.84
CA GLY A 245 -40.12 -45.33 -45.26
C GLY A 245 -38.95 -44.88 -44.38
N GLN A 246 -38.33 -45.86 -43.70
CA GLN A 246 -36.89 -46.18 -43.53
C GLN A 246 -35.84 -45.07 -43.76
N SER A 247 -34.63 -45.04 -43.19
CA SER A 247 -33.83 -45.80 -42.22
C SER A 247 -32.39 -45.24 -42.39
N SER A 248 -31.55 -45.41 -41.38
CA SER A 248 -30.09 -45.54 -41.48
C SER A 248 -29.19 -44.28 -41.51
N ASN A 249 -28.45 -44.16 -40.40
CA ASN A 249 -26.99 -44.30 -40.31
C ASN A 249 -26.04 -43.10 -40.49
N ILE A 250 -25.30 -42.90 -39.39
CA ILE A 250 -23.83 -42.80 -39.26
C ILE A 250 -23.15 -41.50 -39.75
N GLY A 251 -22.52 -40.83 -38.78
CA GLY A 251 -21.10 -40.49 -38.92
C GLY A 251 -20.74 -39.01 -38.76
N PRO A 252 -19.62 -38.69 -38.09
CA PRO A 252 -19.41 -37.42 -37.39
C PRO A 252 -18.66 -36.40 -38.24
N ASN A 253 -18.78 -35.10 -37.91
CA ASN A 253 -17.76 -34.14 -38.31
C ASN A 253 -17.55 -33.00 -37.31
N LYS A 254 -16.28 -32.83 -36.95
CA LYS A 254 -15.68 -31.75 -36.16
C LYS A 254 -15.62 -30.44 -36.98
N VAL A 255 -15.10 -29.40 -36.32
CA VAL A 255 -14.52 -28.13 -36.85
C VAL A 255 -15.52 -26.96 -36.77
N SER A 256 -15.26 -25.75 -36.24
CA SER A 256 -14.06 -25.02 -35.81
C SER A 256 -14.45 -23.84 -34.90
N PHE A 257 -13.53 -23.41 -34.02
CA PHE A 257 -13.57 -22.09 -33.37
C PHE A 257 -12.98 -21.02 -34.32
N LYS A 258 -13.75 -19.98 -34.65
CA LYS A 258 -13.23 -18.74 -35.28
C LYS A 258 -12.87 -17.73 -34.20
N LYS A 259 -11.57 -17.42 -34.07
CA LYS A 259 -11.06 -16.18 -33.42
C LYS A 259 -11.50 -14.99 -34.27
N ARG A 260 -12.13 -13.98 -33.64
CA ARG A 260 -12.45 -12.70 -34.28
C ARG A 260 -11.39 -11.68 -33.87
N VAL A 261 -10.52 -11.31 -34.80
CA VAL A 261 -9.63 -10.14 -34.71
C VAL A 261 -10.49 -8.92 -35.04
N THR A 262 -10.41 -7.86 -34.23
CA THR A 262 -10.90 -6.54 -34.61
C THR A 262 -9.76 -5.54 -34.47
N THR A 263 -9.27 -5.08 -35.62
CA THR A 263 -8.36 -3.96 -35.79
C THR A 263 -9.17 -2.67 -35.79
N ALA A 264 -8.76 -1.66 -35.04
CA ALA A 264 -9.24 -0.29 -35.21
C ALA A 264 -8.04 0.66 -35.23
N SER A 265 -8.02 1.49 -36.27
CA SER A 265 -6.92 2.27 -36.81
C SER A 265 -6.77 3.66 -36.17
N PHE A 266 -5.52 4.11 -36.09
CA PHE A 266 -5.09 5.45 -35.69
C PHE A 266 -5.43 6.51 -36.75
N VAL A 267 -5.88 7.70 -36.31
CA VAL A 267 -5.83 8.94 -37.10
C VAL A 267 -5.03 9.98 -36.30
N LYS A 268 -3.83 10.33 -36.79
CA LYS A 268 -3.04 11.48 -36.33
C LYS A 268 -3.58 12.75 -36.98
N ARG A 269 -3.95 13.77 -36.18
CA ARG A 269 -4.02 15.16 -36.65
C ARG A 269 -2.69 15.86 -36.38
N LYS A 270 -2.08 16.39 -37.44
CA LYS A 270 -1.08 17.46 -37.37
C LYS A 270 -1.81 18.76 -37.01
N VAL A 271 -1.24 19.55 -36.10
CA VAL A 271 -1.55 20.96 -35.95
C VAL A 271 -0.29 21.72 -36.32
N THR A 272 -0.49 22.67 -37.23
CA THR A 272 0.48 23.63 -37.78
C THR A 272 0.89 24.66 -36.75
#